data_AF-A0A2J6Q441-F1
#
_entry.id   AF-A0A2J6Q441-F1
#
_cell.length_a   1.000
_cell.length_b   1.000
_cell.length_c   1.000
_cell.angle_alpha   90.00
_cell.angle_beta   90.00
_cell.angle_gamma   90.00
#
_symmetry.space_group_name_H-M   'P 1'
#
loop_
_entity.id
_entity.type
_entity.pdbx_description
1 polymer ?
#
loop_
_entity_poly.entity_id
_entity_poly.type
_entity_poly.pdbx_seq_one_letter_code
_entity_poly.pdbx_strand_id
1 'polypeptide(L)'
;MKPPAIDQLVYECMFPKPKATDPQSFQALLQRQLVPEVRLETQAFYGHLSSQEAKYPGLDYSYQPHRVRLSRYQWHRRLFRAFDNLGLTKSEIASLTKWEGTRWAKERFEREQGIVIRDTTSDGIGPWVPPEMRVTLAPQAQRADVEEMEDIQEAAETEENENEMDEDGDESDVELQSVGIELNERLRAAVAQREAGNSATVMDEEWEQWLKDAVEAGGLPFLSSTLSPNAHIPGTRP
;
A
#
# COMPACT_ATOMS: atom_id res chain seq x y z
N MET A 1 8.83 -29.09 33.53
CA MET A 1 9.21 -28.95 32.11
C MET A 1 9.38 -27.47 31.82
N LYS A 2 10.47 -27.04 31.18
CA LYS A 2 10.61 -25.62 30.81
C LYS A 2 9.60 -25.33 29.69
N PRO A 3 8.86 -24.21 29.74
CA PRO A 3 7.99 -23.84 28.63
C PRO A 3 8.82 -23.76 27.34
N PRO A 4 8.27 -24.19 26.19
CA PRO A 4 8.95 -24.07 24.91
C PRO A 4 9.33 -22.61 24.66
N ALA A 5 10.49 -22.41 24.05
CA ALA A 5 10.97 -21.08 23.75
C ALA A 5 10.07 -20.41 22.70
N ILE A 6 9.91 -19.08 22.81
CA ILE A 6 8.95 -18.30 21.99
C ILE A 6 9.28 -18.42 20.49
N ASP A 7 10.56 -18.46 20.16
CA ASP A 7 11.06 -18.65 18.79
C ASP A 7 10.61 -20.00 18.20
N GLN A 8 10.65 -21.06 18.99
CA GLN A 8 10.18 -22.37 18.57
C GLN A 8 8.65 -22.39 18.37
N LEU A 9 7.88 -21.80 19.28
CA LEU A 9 6.42 -21.69 19.16
C LEU A 9 6.01 -20.92 17.89
N VAL A 10 6.67 -19.79 17.63
CA VAL A 10 6.44 -19.00 16.42
C VAL A 10 6.79 -19.78 15.17
N TYR A 11 7.93 -20.48 15.17
CA TYR A 11 8.35 -21.31 14.04
C TYR A 11 7.36 -22.44 13.75
N GLU A 12 6.91 -23.17 14.77
CA GLU A 12 5.90 -24.23 14.64
C GLU A 12 4.55 -23.69 14.14
N CYS A 13 4.15 -22.49 14.58
CA CYS A 13 2.94 -21.82 14.10
C CYS A 13 3.06 -21.41 12.62
N MET A 14 4.24 -20.94 12.19
CA MET A 14 4.48 -20.53 10.80
C MET A 14 4.63 -21.72 9.85
N PHE A 15 5.16 -22.85 10.33
CA PHE A 15 5.43 -24.07 9.58
C PHE A 15 4.84 -25.29 10.29
N PRO A 16 3.51 -25.46 10.29
CA PRO A 16 2.86 -26.61 10.93
C PRO A 16 3.23 -27.94 10.24
N LYS A 17 3.69 -27.89 8.98
CA LYS A 17 4.17 -29.03 8.20
C LYS A 17 5.43 -28.61 7.41
N PRO A 18 6.61 -28.59 8.04
CA PRO A 18 7.82 -28.09 7.39
C PRO A 18 8.25 -29.02 6.26
N LYS A 19 8.58 -28.45 5.09
CA LYS A 19 9.15 -29.16 3.94
C LYS A 19 10.68 -29.13 4.00
N ALA A 20 11.34 -30.00 3.24
CA ALA A 20 12.81 -30.01 3.14
C ALA A 20 13.39 -28.69 2.58
N THR A 21 12.62 -27.94 1.80
CA THR A 21 12.99 -26.63 1.25
C THR A 21 12.85 -25.49 2.26
N ASP A 22 12.10 -25.71 3.35
CA ASP A 22 11.80 -24.67 4.32
C ASP A 22 13.02 -24.43 5.25
N PRO A 23 13.16 -23.20 5.80
CA PRO A 23 14.22 -22.91 6.76
C PRO A 23 14.09 -23.83 7.97
N GLN A 24 15.14 -24.57 8.36
CA GLN A 24 15.05 -25.60 9.40
C GLN A 24 14.92 -25.08 10.84
N SER A 25 15.06 -23.77 11.04
CA SER A 25 14.96 -23.12 12.34
C SER A 25 14.48 -21.68 12.21
N PHE A 26 14.00 -21.10 13.31
CA PHE A 26 13.66 -19.68 13.36
C PHE A 26 14.85 -18.79 12.96
N GLN A 27 16.07 -19.16 13.37
CA GLN A 27 17.28 -18.43 13.01
C GLN A 27 17.57 -18.48 11.50
N ALA A 28 17.35 -19.62 10.85
CA ALA A 28 17.51 -19.74 9.40
C ALA A 28 16.45 -18.92 8.64
N LEU A 29 15.20 -18.91 9.15
CA LEU A 29 14.14 -18.04 8.61
C LEU A 29 14.53 -16.57 8.76
N LEU A 30 15.02 -16.18 9.94
CA LEU A 30 15.42 -14.81 10.23
C LEU A 30 16.49 -14.32 9.25
N GLN A 31 17.60 -15.05 9.12
CA GLN A 31 18.73 -14.62 8.29
C GLN A 31 18.42 -14.66 6.80
N ARG A 32 17.71 -15.68 6.32
CA ARG A 32 17.47 -15.88 4.87
C ARG A 32 16.29 -15.08 4.34
N GLN A 33 15.34 -14.70 5.20
CA GLN A 33 14.06 -14.15 4.75
C GLN A 33 13.71 -12.83 5.45
N LEU A 34 13.65 -12.81 6.78
CA LEU A 34 13.17 -11.60 7.49
C LEU A 34 14.18 -10.45 7.43
N VAL A 35 15.47 -10.68 7.68
CA VAL A 35 16.48 -9.60 7.63
C VAL A 35 16.57 -8.95 6.24
N PRO A 36 16.58 -9.71 5.13
CA PRO A 36 16.48 -9.12 3.79
C PRO A 36 15.23 -8.26 3.58
N GLU A 37 14.05 -8.70 4.04
CA GLU A 37 12.81 -7.90 3.94
C GLU A 37 12.91 -6.60 4.74
N VAL A 38 13.53 -6.61 5.93
CA VAL A 38 13.78 -5.38 6.70
C VAL A 38 14.67 -4.41 5.95
N ARG A 39 15.72 -4.90 5.29
CA ARG A 39 16.63 -4.08 4.48
C ARG A 39 15.90 -3.44 3.30
N LEU A 40 15.06 -4.21 2.61
CA LEU A 40 14.22 -3.70 1.52
C LEU A 40 13.26 -2.62 2.01
N GLU A 41 12.58 -2.81 3.16
CA GLU A 41 11.67 -1.79 3.72
C GLU A 41 12.44 -0.52 4.10
N THR A 42 13.62 -0.69 4.69
CA THR A 42 14.47 0.44 5.11
C THR A 42 14.93 1.24 3.89
N GLN A 43 15.38 0.57 2.84
CA GLN A 43 15.75 1.21 1.59
C GLN A 43 14.55 1.91 0.93
N ALA A 44 13.39 1.27 0.89
CA ALA A 44 12.18 1.85 0.31
C ALA A 44 11.68 3.08 1.09
N PHE A 45 11.87 3.11 2.42
CA PHE A 45 11.39 4.19 3.27
C PHE A 45 12.33 5.39 3.34
N TYR A 46 13.65 5.15 3.45
CA TYR A 46 14.64 6.23 3.58
C TYR A 46 15.32 6.59 2.25
N GLY A 47 15.14 5.79 1.20
CA GLY A 47 15.82 5.92 -0.09
C GLY A 47 17.28 5.45 -0.03
N HIS A 48 18.13 6.16 0.74
CA HIS A 48 19.55 5.86 0.84
C HIS A 48 19.99 5.54 2.29
N LEU A 49 20.82 4.52 2.47
CA LEU A 49 21.26 4.00 3.77
C LEU A 49 22.43 4.80 4.40
N SER A 50 22.71 6.02 3.92
CA SER A 50 23.79 6.85 4.47
C SER A 50 23.44 7.42 5.85
N SER A 51 22.15 7.72 6.08
CA SER A 51 21.70 8.36 7.32
C SER A 51 21.79 7.40 8.50
N GLN A 52 22.04 7.97 9.69
CA GLN A 52 22.09 7.18 10.92
C GLN A 52 20.74 6.55 11.25
N GLU A 53 19.66 7.25 10.93
CA GLU A 53 18.29 6.77 11.07
C GLU A 53 18.00 5.55 10.17
N ALA A 54 18.50 5.55 8.92
CA ALA A 54 18.36 4.41 8.03
C ALA A 54 19.20 3.20 8.49
N LYS A 55 20.36 3.40 9.12
CA LYS A 55 21.16 2.30 9.69
C LYS A 55 20.50 1.66 10.91
N TYR A 56 19.76 2.44 11.69
CA TYR A 56 19.06 1.99 12.89
C TYR A 56 17.59 2.44 12.86
N PRO A 57 16.79 1.85 11.95
CA PRO A 57 15.41 2.28 11.70
C PRO A 57 14.47 2.04 12.89
N GLY A 58 14.87 1.18 13.83
CA GLY A 58 14.16 1.01 15.10
C GLY A 58 12.77 0.41 14.95
N LEU A 59 12.58 -0.52 13.99
CA LEU A 59 11.27 -1.11 13.70
C LEU A 59 10.73 -1.85 14.94
N ASP A 60 9.65 -1.32 15.49
CA ASP A 60 8.87 -1.91 16.58
C ASP A 60 7.73 -2.77 16.03
N TYR A 61 7.81 -4.09 16.24
CA TYR A 61 6.85 -5.06 15.71
C TYR A 61 5.53 -5.07 16.49
N SER A 62 5.44 -4.33 17.61
CA SER A 62 4.19 -4.05 18.33
C SER A 62 3.53 -2.76 17.87
N TYR A 63 4.20 -1.94 17.06
CA TYR A 63 3.68 -0.67 16.57
C TYR A 63 2.96 -0.86 15.22
N GLN A 64 1.67 -0.50 15.18
CA GLN A 64 0.81 -0.82 14.06
C GLN A 64 1.30 -0.26 12.71
N PRO A 65 1.78 0.99 12.59
CA PRO A 65 2.33 1.49 11.33
C PRO A 65 3.51 0.67 10.80
N HIS A 66 4.42 0.22 11.67
CA HIS A 66 5.52 -0.66 11.25
C HIS A 66 4.99 -2.02 10.76
N ARG A 67 4.02 -2.61 11.48
CA ARG A 67 3.39 -3.86 11.07
C ARG A 67 2.75 -3.74 9.69
N VAL A 68 2.01 -2.65 9.44
CA VAL A 68 1.36 -2.42 8.14
C VAL A 68 2.39 -2.30 7.03
N ARG A 69 3.44 -1.50 7.22
CA ARG A 69 4.52 -1.32 6.24
C ARG A 69 5.22 -2.65 5.93
N LEU A 70 5.65 -3.37 6.96
CA LEU A 70 6.35 -4.65 6.81
C LEU A 70 5.44 -5.78 6.30
N SER A 71 4.12 -5.70 6.49
CA SER A 71 3.16 -6.68 5.97
C SER A 71 3.08 -6.72 4.45
N ARG A 72 3.70 -5.76 3.75
CA ARG A 72 3.92 -5.82 2.29
C ARG A 72 4.78 -7.01 1.89
N TYR A 73 5.69 -7.43 2.76
CA TYR A 73 6.55 -8.57 2.51
C TYR A 73 5.95 -9.88 3.03
N GLN A 74 6.21 -10.97 2.32
CA GLN A 74 5.51 -12.23 2.55
C GLN A 74 5.86 -12.85 3.91
N TRP A 75 7.12 -12.77 4.36
CA TRP A 75 7.57 -13.47 5.55
C TRP A 75 7.19 -12.69 6.81
N HIS A 76 7.32 -11.37 6.81
CA HIS A 76 6.78 -10.52 7.87
C HIS A 76 5.27 -10.66 8.02
N ARG A 77 4.52 -10.69 6.91
CA ARG A 77 3.07 -10.91 6.97
C ARG A 77 2.72 -12.24 7.66
N ARG A 78 3.44 -13.31 7.33
CA ARG A 78 3.27 -14.62 7.99
C ARG A 78 3.68 -14.58 9.46
N LEU A 79 4.78 -13.90 9.79
CA LEU A 79 5.27 -13.73 11.15
C LEU A 79 4.24 -13.00 12.03
N PHE A 80 3.70 -11.89 11.54
CA PHE A 80 2.67 -11.12 12.25
C PHE A 80 1.39 -11.91 12.46
N ARG A 81 0.96 -12.69 11.46
CA ARG A 81 -0.15 -13.64 11.64
C ARG A 81 0.15 -14.67 12.72
N ALA A 82 1.37 -15.20 12.79
CA ALA A 82 1.76 -16.13 13.84
C ALA A 82 1.76 -15.47 15.23
N PHE A 83 2.21 -14.21 15.35
CA PHE A 83 2.13 -13.46 16.60
C PHE A 83 0.69 -13.27 17.06
N ASP A 84 -0.21 -12.90 16.13
CA ASP A 84 -1.62 -12.68 16.43
C ASP A 84 -2.32 -14.00 16.78
N ASN A 85 -2.02 -15.09 16.07
CA ASN A 85 -2.58 -16.42 16.35
C ASN A 85 -2.14 -16.97 17.71
N LEU A 86 -0.89 -16.71 18.11
CA LEU A 86 -0.35 -17.11 19.41
C LEU A 86 -0.74 -16.14 20.54
N GLY A 87 -1.30 -14.97 20.21
CA GLY A 87 -1.66 -13.95 21.18
C GLY A 87 -0.46 -13.37 21.94
N LEU A 88 0.70 -13.25 21.28
CA LEU A 88 1.92 -12.79 21.95
C LEU A 88 1.79 -11.36 22.48
N THR A 89 2.27 -11.15 23.71
CA THR A 89 2.33 -9.84 24.33
C THR A 89 3.44 -8.99 23.71
N LYS A 90 3.34 -7.66 23.88
CA LYS A 90 4.35 -6.70 23.39
C LYS A 90 5.76 -7.01 23.93
N SER A 91 5.85 -7.45 25.18
CA SER A 91 7.12 -7.84 25.82
C SER A 91 7.71 -9.12 25.23
N GLU A 92 6.87 -10.10 24.89
CA GLU A 92 7.32 -11.35 24.26
C GLU A 92 7.81 -11.09 22.84
N ILE A 93 7.09 -10.27 22.08
CA ILE A 93 7.51 -9.79 20.76
C ILE A 93 8.86 -9.07 20.88
N ALA A 94 8.99 -8.11 21.79
CA ALA A 94 10.25 -7.37 21.97
C ALA A 94 11.41 -8.28 22.41
N SER A 95 11.14 -9.33 23.20
CA SER A 95 12.14 -10.30 23.60
C SER A 95 12.62 -11.17 22.44
N LEU A 96 11.71 -11.50 21.50
CA LEU A 96 12.00 -12.28 20.30
C LEU A 96 12.75 -11.45 19.24
N THR A 97 12.33 -10.21 19.01
CA THR A 97 12.80 -9.35 17.90
C THR A 97 14.14 -8.66 18.17
N LYS A 98 15.17 -9.44 18.51
CA LYS A 98 16.53 -8.97 18.82
C LYS A 98 17.48 -9.18 17.64
N TRP A 99 17.29 -8.41 16.57
CA TRP A 99 18.11 -8.48 15.37
C TRP A 99 18.24 -7.11 14.70
N GLU A 100 19.07 -7.02 13.67
CA GLU A 100 19.34 -5.79 12.92
C GLU A 100 18.05 -5.14 12.40
N GLY A 101 17.96 -3.82 12.52
CA GLY A 101 16.82 -3.04 12.04
C GLY A 101 15.62 -2.98 12.99
N THR A 102 15.58 -3.77 14.06
CA THR A 102 14.50 -3.68 15.05
C THR A 102 14.76 -2.57 16.08
N ARG A 103 13.71 -2.23 16.84
CA ARG A 103 13.78 -1.32 17.98
C ARG A 103 14.91 -1.67 18.96
N TRP A 104 15.14 -2.96 19.21
CA TRP A 104 16.22 -3.41 20.10
C TRP A 104 17.60 -3.01 19.60
N ALA A 105 17.86 -3.10 18.29
CA ALA A 105 19.14 -2.73 17.70
C ALA A 105 19.40 -1.22 17.83
N LYS A 106 18.36 -0.39 17.62
CA LYS A 106 18.43 1.07 17.83
C LYS A 106 18.75 1.39 19.29
N GLU A 107 17.95 0.90 20.24
CA GLU A 107 18.13 1.18 21.67
C GLU A 107 19.49 0.70 22.20
N ARG A 108 19.98 -0.43 21.69
CA ARG A 108 21.30 -0.93 22.03
C ARG A 108 22.40 0.03 21.56
N PHE A 109 22.34 0.46 20.31
CA PHE A 109 23.31 1.40 19.75
C PHE A 109 23.30 2.73 20.51
N GLU A 110 22.11 3.28 20.77
CA GLU A 110 21.96 4.54 21.49
C GLU A 110 22.56 4.47 22.90
N ARG A 111 22.32 3.35 23.61
CA ARG A 111 22.89 3.12 24.94
C ARG A 111 24.42 2.93 24.90
N GLU A 112 24.94 2.23 23.91
CA GLU A 112 26.38 1.94 23.80
C GLU A 112 27.18 3.16 23.35
N GLN A 113 26.64 3.98 22.45
CA GLN A 113 27.31 5.19 21.96
C GLN A 113 26.97 6.44 22.77
N GLY A 114 25.93 6.40 23.60
CA GLY A 114 25.44 7.57 24.34
C GLY A 114 24.84 8.65 23.45
N ILE A 115 24.34 8.28 22.26
CA ILE A 115 23.76 9.19 21.27
C ILE A 115 22.29 8.80 21.07
N VAL A 116 21.40 9.78 20.92
CA VAL A 116 20.01 9.53 20.52
C VAL A 116 19.86 9.77 19.02
N ILE A 117 19.31 8.80 18.30
CA ILE A 117 19.08 8.92 16.85
C ILE A 117 17.76 9.66 16.64
N ARG A 118 17.86 10.88 16.07
CA ARG A 118 16.72 11.72 15.71
C ARG A 118 15.85 11.04 14.65
N ASP A 119 14.54 11.04 14.87
CA ASP A 119 13.52 10.62 13.91
C ASP A 119 13.21 11.80 12.98
N THR A 120 13.40 11.63 11.67
CA THR A 120 13.14 12.67 10.65
C THR A 120 11.85 12.42 9.87
N THR A 121 11.11 11.34 10.18
CA THR A 121 9.90 10.92 9.47
C THR A 121 8.84 12.03 9.35
N SER A 122 8.80 12.97 10.31
CA SER A 122 7.80 14.04 10.35
C SER A 122 8.36 15.43 10.03
N ASP A 123 9.65 15.59 9.72
CA ASP A 123 10.30 16.91 9.60
C ASP A 123 9.70 17.79 8.47
N GLY A 124 9.09 17.19 7.44
CA GLY A 124 8.45 17.90 6.33
C GLY A 124 6.92 17.87 6.32
N ILE A 125 6.29 17.27 7.34
CA ILE A 125 4.83 17.08 7.36
C ILE A 125 4.22 18.17 8.24
N GLY A 126 3.53 19.12 7.59
CA GLY A 126 2.74 20.14 8.29
C GLY A 126 1.58 19.52 9.09
N PRO A 127 0.98 20.28 10.03
CA PRO A 127 -0.19 19.82 10.76
C PRO A 127 -1.32 19.45 9.80
N TRP A 128 -2.08 18.40 10.13
CA TRP A 128 -3.22 18.01 9.31
C TRP A 128 -4.26 19.14 9.29
N VAL A 129 -4.60 19.61 8.09
CA VAL A 129 -5.64 20.62 7.87
C VAL A 129 -6.92 19.91 7.38
N PRO A 130 -8.07 20.14 8.04
CA PRO A 130 -9.36 19.62 7.59
C PRO A 130 -9.62 19.99 6.13
N PRO A 131 -10.25 19.12 5.32
CA PRO A 131 -10.51 19.40 3.90
C PRO A 131 -11.16 20.77 3.63
N GLU A 132 -12.06 21.21 4.52
CA GLU A 132 -12.77 22.49 4.43
C GLU A 132 -11.87 23.72 4.60
N MET A 133 -10.74 23.57 5.28
CA MET A 133 -9.76 24.64 5.56
C MET A 133 -8.54 24.56 4.64
N ARG A 134 -8.45 23.55 3.77
CA ARG A 134 -7.40 23.49 2.76
C ARG A 134 -7.69 24.59 1.76
N VAL A 135 -6.82 25.59 1.72
CA VAL A 135 -6.84 26.59 0.64
C VAL A 135 -6.75 25.81 -0.66
N THR A 136 -7.81 25.84 -1.47
CA THR A 136 -7.76 25.41 -2.88
C THR A 136 -6.81 26.35 -3.59
N LEU A 137 -5.52 26.06 -3.51
CA LEU A 137 -4.60 26.47 -4.54
C LEU A 137 -5.14 25.80 -5.79
N ALA A 138 -5.73 26.61 -6.69
CA ALA A 138 -6.02 26.17 -8.04
C ALA A 138 -4.78 25.43 -8.55
N PRO A 139 -4.92 24.34 -9.33
CA PRO A 139 -3.77 23.69 -9.90
C PRO A 139 -3.08 24.71 -10.82
N GLN A 140 -2.10 25.44 -10.27
CA GLN A 140 -0.98 25.88 -11.04
C GLN A 140 -0.31 24.58 -11.43
N ALA A 141 -0.69 24.07 -12.60
CA ALA A 141 0.19 23.22 -13.37
C ALA A 141 1.51 23.99 -13.43
N GLN A 142 2.41 23.67 -12.51
CA GLN A 142 3.81 23.97 -12.66
C GLN A 142 4.18 23.16 -13.89
N ARG A 143 4.07 23.81 -15.05
CA ARG A 143 4.93 23.48 -16.18
C ARG A 143 6.31 23.50 -15.56
N ALA A 144 6.89 22.32 -15.35
CA ALA A 144 8.31 22.24 -15.08
C ALA A 144 8.95 22.91 -16.30
N ASP A 145 9.51 24.11 -16.11
CA ASP A 145 10.35 24.73 -17.11
C ASP A 145 11.52 23.77 -17.35
N VAL A 146 11.51 23.11 -18.50
CA VAL A 146 12.60 22.26 -19.00
C VAL A 146 13.65 23.17 -19.65
N GLU A 147 14.04 24.24 -18.97
CA GLU A 147 15.06 25.20 -19.43
C GLU A 147 16.23 25.26 -18.42
N GLU A 148 16.70 24.11 -17.94
CA GLU A 148 17.98 24.01 -17.23
C GLU A 148 18.54 22.58 -17.29
N MET A 149 18.72 22.05 -18.51
CA MET A 149 19.46 20.80 -18.71
C MET A 149 20.26 20.84 -20.03
N GLU A 150 21.03 21.91 -20.25
CA GLU A 150 21.99 22.00 -21.37
C GLU A 150 23.46 21.76 -20.96
N ASP A 151 23.79 21.54 -19.68
CA ASP A 151 25.19 21.47 -19.23
C ASP A 151 25.71 20.07 -18.83
N ILE A 152 25.13 18.99 -19.40
CA ILE A 152 25.69 17.63 -19.22
C ILE A 152 25.74 16.87 -20.56
N GLN A 153 26.37 17.48 -21.56
CA GLN A 153 26.83 16.82 -22.79
C GLN A 153 28.30 17.15 -23.07
N GLU A 154 29.20 16.84 -22.13
CA GLU A 154 30.63 16.76 -22.45
C GLU A 154 31.37 15.81 -21.50
N ALA A 155 30.96 14.54 -21.48
CA ALA A 155 31.78 13.44 -20.95
C ALA A 155 31.26 12.09 -21.48
N ALA A 156 31.22 11.93 -22.80
CA ALA A 156 31.09 10.63 -23.43
C ALA A 156 32.48 10.12 -23.81
N GLU A 157 33.06 9.24 -23.00
CA GLU A 157 34.05 8.28 -23.48
C GLU A 157 33.74 6.89 -22.89
N THR A 158 33.17 6.07 -23.78
CA THR A 158 33.46 4.64 -23.98
C THR A 158 33.11 3.66 -22.86
N GLU A 159 32.11 2.80 -23.09
CA GLU A 159 32.28 1.34 -23.13
C GLU A 159 31.00 0.72 -23.73
N GLU A 160 31.23 -0.25 -24.60
CA GLU A 160 30.32 -0.88 -25.55
C GLU A 160 29.32 -1.82 -24.86
N ASN A 161 28.04 -1.78 -25.25
CA ASN A 161 27.23 -3.01 -25.23
C ASN A 161 26.11 -2.97 -26.27
N GLU A 162 26.23 -3.91 -27.20
CA GLU A 162 25.37 -4.17 -28.33
C GLU A 162 24.07 -4.81 -27.85
N ASN A 163 22.93 -4.21 -28.20
CA ASN A 163 21.66 -4.94 -28.27
C ASN A 163 20.80 -4.26 -29.34
N GLU A 164 20.79 -4.89 -30.52
CA GLU A 164 19.87 -4.62 -31.62
C GLU A 164 18.46 -5.06 -31.18
N MET A 165 17.56 -4.09 -31.01
CA MET A 165 16.11 -4.33 -31.02
C MET A 165 15.50 -3.38 -32.04
N ASP A 166 15.21 -3.91 -33.22
CA ASP A 166 14.28 -3.34 -34.19
C ASP A 166 12.88 -3.30 -33.56
N GLU A 167 12.37 -2.11 -33.27
CA GLU A 167 10.95 -1.88 -33.04
C GLU A 167 10.47 -0.75 -33.95
N ASP A 168 10.08 -1.14 -35.17
CA ASP A 168 9.08 -0.42 -35.95
C ASP A 168 7.74 -0.49 -35.20
N GLY A 169 7.26 0.65 -34.70
CA GLY A 169 5.95 0.76 -34.07
C GLY A 169 5.48 2.20 -34.08
N ASP A 170 4.69 2.56 -35.11
CA ASP A 170 3.97 3.83 -35.23
C ASP A 170 3.38 4.30 -33.89
N GLU A 171 3.89 5.42 -33.37
CA GLU A 171 3.22 6.19 -32.31
C GLU A 171 1.94 6.81 -32.88
N SER A 172 0.82 6.08 -32.75
CA SER A 172 -0.49 6.70 -32.91
C SER A 172 -0.77 7.57 -31.68
N ASP A 173 -0.54 8.87 -31.82
CA ASP A 173 -1.01 9.91 -30.90
C ASP A 173 -2.55 9.92 -30.87
N VAL A 174 -3.13 9.08 -30.01
CA VAL A 174 -4.57 9.08 -29.74
C VAL A 174 -4.80 9.95 -28.51
N GLU A 175 -5.23 11.19 -28.74
CA GLU A 175 -5.70 12.11 -27.70
C GLU A 175 -6.79 11.41 -26.86
N LEU A 176 -6.43 10.93 -25.66
CA LEU A 176 -7.38 10.32 -24.72
C LEU A 176 -8.32 11.40 -24.18
N GLN A 177 -9.52 11.53 -24.75
CA GLN A 177 -10.57 12.41 -24.26
C GLN A 177 -11.05 11.97 -22.87
N SER A 178 -11.07 12.93 -21.93
CA SER A 178 -11.48 12.68 -20.54
C SER A 178 -12.99 12.50 -20.42
N VAL A 179 -13.44 11.24 -20.40
CA VAL A 179 -14.84 10.82 -20.20
C VAL A 179 -15.37 11.21 -18.80
N GLY A 180 -14.48 11.54 -17.85
CA GLY A 180 -14.84 11.81 -16.46
C GLY A 180 -15.57 13.12 -16.22
N ILE A 181 -15.35 14.15 -17.06
CA ILE A 181 -15.97 15.48 -16.89
C ILE A 181 -17.43 15.43 -17.35
N GLU A 182 -17.67 14.89 -18.54
CA GLU A 182 -19.00 14.78 -19.14
C GLU A 182 -19.92 13.87 -18.32
N LEU A 183 -19.40 12.75 -17.81
CA LEU A 183 -20.16 11.87 -16.91
C LEU A 183 -20.53 12.56 -15.59
N ASN A 184 -19.63 13.36 -15.02
CA ASN A 184 -19.89 14.10 -13.78
C ASN A 184 -21.00 15.13 -13.97
N GLU A 185 -20.98 15.87 -15.08
CA GLU A 185 -22.04 16.83 -15.43
C GLU A 185 -23.40 16.13 -15.62
N ARG A 186 -23.43 14.99 -16.31
CA ARG A 186 -24.66 14.19 -16.49
C ARG A 186 -25.23 13.71 -15.16
N LEU A 187 -24.37 13.22 -14.26
CA LEU A 187 -24.78 12.78 -12.92
C LEU A 187 -25.34 13.95 -12.09
N ARG A 188 -24.70 15.13 -12.14
CA ARG A 188 -25.18 16.32 -11.44
C ARG A 188 -26.52 16.82 -11.98
N ALA A 189 -26.70 16.80 -13.30
CA ALA A 189 -27.97 17.16 -13.94
C ALA A 189 -29.10 16.19 -13.56
N ALA A 190 -28.82 14.89 -13.52
CA ALA A 190 -29.79 13.88 -13.12
C ALA A 190 -30.21 14.02 -11.64
N VAL A 191 -29.27 14.39 -10.75
CA VAL A 191 -29.57 14.69 -9.34
C VAL A 191 -30.44 15.94 -9.22
N ALA A 192 -30.13 17.01 -9.95
CA ALA A 192 -30.92 18.25 -9.94
C ALA A 192 -32.37 18.03 -10.43
N GLN A 193 -32.58 17.17 -11.43
CA GLN A 193 -33.93 16.82 -11.90
C GLN A 193 -34.72 15.98 -10.89
N ARG A 194 -34.03 15.14 -10.12
CA ARG A 194 -34.64 14.38 -9.02
C ARG A 194 -35.06 15.30 -7.86
N GLU A 195 -34.22 16.29 -7.51
CA GLU A 195 -34.56 17.30 -6.50
C GLU A 195 -35.73 18.20 -6.91
N ALA A 196 -35.91 18.43 -8.22
CA ALA A 196 -37.06 19.14 -8.78
C ALA A 196 -38.38 18.33 -8.77
N GLY A 197 -38.39 17.13 -8.19
CA GLY A 197 -39.58 16.30 -8.00
C GLY A 197 -39.95 15.41 -9.19
N ASN A 198 -39.10 15.34 -10.22
CA ASN A 198 -39.31 14.46 -11.37
C ASN A 198 -38.73 13.06 -11.07
N SER A 199 -39.51 12.23 -10.37
CA SER A 199 -39.10 10.89 -9.92
C SER A 199 -39.25 9.79 -10.98
N ALA A 200 -39.75 10.11 -12.17
CA ALA A 200 -39.73 9.19 -13.30
C ALA A 200 -38.30 9.14 -13.85
N THR A 201 -37.50 8.19 -13.35
CA THR A 201 -36.23 7.82 -13.96
C THR A 201 -36.53 7.30 -15.37
N VAL A 202 -36.34 8.16 -16.37
CA VAL A 202 -36.14 7.70 -17.75
C VAL A 202 -34.85 6.89 -17.69
N MET A 203 -34.97 5.56 -17.79
CA MET A 203 -33.79 4.74 -18.00
C MET A 203 -33.17 5.22 -19.31
N ASP A 204 -31.86 5.43 -19.34
CA ASP A 204 -31.17 5.87 -20.56
C ASP A 204 -31.61 4.95 -21.72
N GLU A 205 -32.03 5.52 -22.85
CA GLU A 205 -32.56 4.76 -24.00
C GLU A 205 -31.56 3.69 -24.49
N GLU A 206 -30.26 4.00 -24.39
CA GLU A 206 -29.16 3.08 -24.69
C GLU A 206 -29.11 1.90 -23.71
N TRP A 207 -29.47 2.14 -22.45
CA TRP A 207 -29.55 1.14 -21.40
C TRP A 207 -30.79 0.25 -21.55
N GLU A 208 -31.93 0.83 -21.93
CA GLU A 208 -33.15 0.07 -22.27
C GLU A 208 -32.91 -0.83 -23.50
N GLN A 209 -32.22 -0.30 -24.52
CA GLN A 209 -31.89 -1.05 -25.72
C GLN A 209 -30.90 -2.18 -25.41
N TRP A 210 -29.88 -1.93 -24.59
CA TRP A 210 -28.97 -2.98 -24.12
C TRP A 210 -29.69 -4.07 -23.32
N LEU A 211 -30.62 -3.70 -22.43
CA LEU A 211 -31.42 -4.65 -21.66
C LEU A 211 -32.31 -5.51 -22.56
N LYS A 212 -32.90 -4.88 -23.57
CA LYS A 212 -33.72 -5.56 -24.57
C LYS A 212 -32.89 -6.57 -25.35
N ASP A 213 -31.72 -6.17 -25.85
CA ASP A 213 -30.81 -7.03 -26.59
C ASP A 213 -30.29 -8.19 -25.69
N ALA A 214 -30.01 -7.94 -24.41
CA ALA A 214 -29.59 -8.95 -23.44
C ALA A 214 -30.69 -9.98 -23.11
N VAL A 215 -31.96 -9.56 -23.10
CA VAL A 215 -33.12 -10.46 -22.95
C VAL A 215 -33.35 -11.27 -24.22
N GLU A 216 -33.28 -10.65 -25.40
CA GLU A 216 -33.43 -11.30 -26.70
C GLU A 216 -32.29 -12.29 -27.01
N ALA A 217 -31.08 -12.03 -26.51
CA ALA A 217 -29.92 -12.92 -26.57
C ALA A 217 -30.00 -14.12 -25.59
N GLY A 218 -31.09 -14.24 -24.81
CA GLY A 218 -31.38 -15.43 -24.01
C GLY A 218 -30.64 -15.53 -22.69
N GLY A 219 -30.22 -14.41 -22.06
CA GLY A 219 -29.49 -14.49 -20.79
C GLY A 219 -29.50 -13.23 -19.93
N LEU A 220 -30.48 -13.13 -19.02
CA LEU A 220 -30.29 -12.43 -17.74
C LEU A 220 -30.40 -13.45 -16.60
N PRO A 221 -29.29 -13.86 -15.97
CA PRO A 221 -29.37 -14.62 -14.73
C PRO A 221 -29.77 -13.66 -13.60
N PHE A 222 -30.99 -13.84 -13.10
CA PHE A 222 -31.42 -13.46 -11.74
C PHE A 222 -31.69 -11.97 -11.46
N LEU A 223 -32.81 -11.44 -11.96
CA LEU A 223 -33.60 -10.50 -11.15
C LEU A 223 -34.53 -11.34 -10.26
N SER A 224 -34.04 -11.77 -9.10
CA SER A 224 -34.95 -12.31 -8.09
C SER A 224 -36.01 -11.27 -7.78
N SER A 225 -37.28 -11.64 -7.93
CA SER A 225 -38.46 -10.88 -7.50
C SER A 225 -38.57 -10.74 -5.97
N THR A 226 -37.46 -10.47 -5.28
CA THR A 226 -37.39 -10.29 -3.84
C THR A 226 -36.65 -8.99 -3.48
N LEU A 227 -37.03 -7.89 -4.10
CA LEU A 227 -36.86 -6.57 -3.51
C LEU A 227 -38.23 -6.15 -2.97
N SER A 228 -38.49 -6.60 -1.74
CA SER A 228 -39.66 -6.17 -0.97
C SER A 228 -39.57 -4.65 -0.73
N PRO A 229 -40.64 -3.86 -0.94
CA PRO A 229 -40.62 -2.41 -0.84
C PRO A 229 -40.46 -1.86 0.60
N ASN A 230 -40.13 -2.71 1.57
CA ASN A 230 -40.02 -2.36 3.00
C ASN A 230 -38.81 -3.04 3.66
N ALA A 231 -37.61 -2.86 3.11
CA ALA A 231 -36.37 -3.14 3.86
C ALA A 231 -36.13 -2.01 4.88
N HIS A 232 -36.70 -2.18 6.06
CA HIS A 232 -36.49 -1.33 7.23
C HIS A 232 -35.01 -1.42 7.66
N ILE A 233 -34.24 -0.35 7.47
CA ILE A 233 -32.87 -0.22 8.00
C ILE A 233 -32.99 0.28 9.45
N PRO A 234 -32.67 -0.53 10.47
CA PRO A 234 -32.71 -0.07 11.85
C PRO A 234 -31.45 0.76 12.13
N GLY A 235 -31.60 1.99 12.63
CA GLY A 235 -30.48 2.67 13.30
C GLY A 235 -30.27 4.17 13.13
N THR A 236 -31.26 4.96 12.68
CA THR A 236 -31.14 6.44 12.78
C THR A 236 -32.39 7.06 13.36
N ARG A 237 -32.34 7.40 14.66
CA ARG A 237 -32.80 8.68 15.26
C ARG A 237 -32.74 8.65 16.80
N PRO A 238 -32.75 9.80 17.51
CA PRO A 238 -33.48 11.07 17.23
C PRO A 238 -32.68 12.17 16.52
#